data_AF-A0A7V3V1X6-F1
#
_entry.id   AF-A0A7V3V1X6-F1
#
_cell.length_a   1.000
_cell.length_b   1.000
_cell.length_c   1.000
_cell.angle_alpha   90.00
_cell.angle_beta   90.00
_cell.angle_gamma   90.00
#
_symmetry.space_group_name_H-M   'P 1'
#
loop_
_entity.id
_entity.type
_entity.pdbx_description
1 polymer ?
#
loop_
_entity_poly.entity_id
_entity_poly.type
_entity_poly.pdbx_seq_one_letter_code
_entity_poly.pdbx_strand_id
1 'polypeptide(L)'
;MRLGDFYKEVVRCGIDRDPRKFGVGHFEDSKILYGNPDLDIRKIMIGIDIEVGELLLADRIRREKGLDLVLSHHPEGEALAGLTQVMRLQIDILMRLG
;
A
#
# COMPACT_ATOMS: atom_id res chain seq x y z
N MET A 1 8.46 -14.06 3.85
CA MET A 1 9.08 -12.72 4.05
C MET A 1 8.31 -12.02 5.15
N ARG A 2 8.90 -11.19 6.00
CA ARG A 2 8.11 -10.46 7.00
C ARG A 2 7.26 -9.36 6.35
N LEU A 3 6.05 -9.12 6.84
CA LEU A 3 5.15 -8.07 6.33
C LEU A 3 5.82 -6.69 6.32
N GLY A 4 6.53 -6.33 7.38
CA GLY A 4 7.22 -5.05 7.48
C GLY A 4 8.33 -4.89 6.44
N ASP A 5 9.04 -5.96 6.10
CA ASP A 5 10.08 -5.94 5.07
C ASP A 5 9.46 -5.86 3.67
N PHE A 6 8.38 -6.61 3.42
CA PHE A 6 7.61 -6.50 2.19
C PHE A 6 7.10 -5.07 1.95
N TYR A 7 6.54 -4.43 2.99
CA TYR A 7 6.07 -3.06 2.88
C TYR A 7 7.20 -2.07 2.57
N LYS A 8 8.36 -2.20 3.22
CA LYS A 8 9.54 -1.36 2.91
C LYS A 8 9.99 -1.52 1.46
N GLU A 9 9.94 -2.74 0.93
CA GLU A 9 10.28 -3.03 -0.47
C GLU A 9 9.30 -2.39 -1.45
N VAL A 10 7.99 -2.39 -1.14
CA VAL A 10 6.97 -1.69 -1.92
C VAL A 10 7.23 -0.18 -1.93
N VAL A 11 7.48 0.42 -0.76
CA VAL A 11 7.80 1.86 -0.65
C VAL A 11 9.08 2.20 -1.42
N ARG A 12 10.13 1.37 -1.32
CA ARG A 12 11.37 1.55 -2.07
C ARG A 12 11.12 1.56 -3.58
N CYS A 13 10.36 0.59 -4.09
CA CYS A 13 9.99 0.55 -5.50
C CYS A 13 9.22 1.80 -5.95
N GLY A 14 8.40 2.37 -5.07
CA GLY A 14 7.70 3.63 -5.31
C GLY A 14 8.66 4.82 -5.39
N ILE A 15 9.57 4.94 -4.42
CA ILE A 15 10.58 6.01 -4.38
C ILE A 15 11.47 5.97 -5.63
N ASP A 16 11.93 4.78 -6.05
CA ASP A 16 12.79 4.60 -7.22
C ASP A 16 12.12 5.09 -8.53
N ARG A 17 10.79 5.13 -8.56
CA ARG A 17 9.98 5.57 -9.71
C ARG A 17 9.40 6.97 -9.53
N ASP A 18 9.54 7.58 -8.35
CA ASP A 18 8.94 8.88 -8.08
C ASP A 18 9.66 9.97 -8.89
N PRO A 19 8.93 10.76 -9.70
CA PRO A 19 9.55 11.76 -10.54
C PRO A 19 10.25 12.85 -9.72
N ARG A 20 9.90 13.09 -8.45
CA ARG A 20 10.51 14.11 -7.60
C ARG A 20 11.99 13.82 -7.30
N LYS A 21 12.44 12.56 -7.40
CA LYS A 21 13.82 12.05 -7.17
C LYS A 21 14.39 12.26 -5.75
N PHE A 22 14.29 13.45 -5.19
CA PHE A 22 14.87 13.81 -3.89
C PHE A 22 13.77 14.16 -2.87
N GLY A 23 13.98 13.77 -1.60
CA GLY A 23 13.13 14.18 -0.48
C GLY A 23 11.87 13.33 -0.24
N VAL A 24 11.63 12.28 -1.03
CA VAL A 24 10.51 11.35 -0.82
C VAL A 24 10.98 10.16 0.01
N GLY A 25 10.50 10.07 1.25
CA GLY A 25 10.83 8.96 2.17
C GLY A 25 9.67 8.00 2.44
N HIS A 26 8.44 8.39 2.11
CA HIS A 26 7.21 7.61 2.28
C HIS A 26 6.09 8.22 1.43
N PHE A 27 4.97 7.48 1.31
CA PHE A 27 3.74 7.91 0.66
C PHE A 27 2.61 7.83 1.70
N GLU A 28 1.97 8.96 2.00
CA GLU A 28 0.94 9.03 3.06
C GLU A 28 -0.33 8.24 2.74
N ASP A 29 -0.55 7.96 1.45
CA ASP A 29 -1.65 7.14 0.94
C ASP A 29 -1.35 5.63 0.87
N SER A 30 -0.21 5.19 1.41
CA SER A 30 0.17 3.77 1.44
C SER A 30 0.54 3.39 2.86
N LYS A 31 -0.16 2.42 3.48
CA LYS A 31 0.11 1.97 4.86
C LYS A 31 -0.23 0.49 5.09
N ILE A 32 0.35 -0.10 6.13
CA ILE A 32 -0.18 -1.32 6.75
C ILE A 32 -1.33 -0.88 7.66
N LEU A 33 -2.57 -1.14 7.25
CA LEU A 33 -3.76 -0.75 8.03
C LEU A 33 -4.02 -1.66 9.23
N TYR A 34 -3.69 -2.95 9.10
CA TYR A 34 -3.89 -3.95 10.14
C TYR A 34 -2.87 -5.08 10.02
N GLY A 35 -2.51 -5.69 11.17
CA GLY A 35 -1.64 -6.85 11.25
C GLY A 35 -0.30 -6.59 11.94
N ASN A 36 0.41 -7.68 12.26
CA ASN A 36 1.73 -7.61 12.88
C ASN A 36 2.82 -7.48 11.80
N PRO A 37 3.67 -6.43 11.82
CA PRO A 37 4.79 -6.29 10.89
C PRO A 37 5.77 -7.48 10.88
N ASP A 38 5.86 -8.25 11.97
CA ASP A 38 6.72 -9.43 12.06
C ASP A 38 6.09 -10.72 11.50
N LEU A 39 4.85 -10.68 11.01
CA LEU A 39 4.18 -11.82 10.40
C LEU A 39 4.93 -12.30 9.15
N ASP A 40 5.24 -13.60 9.06
CA ASP A 40 5.78 -14.21 7.84
C ASP A 40 4.66 -14.40 6.81
N ILE A 41 4.72 -13.65 5.71
CA ILE A 41 3.76 -13.71 4.61
C ILE A 41 4.24 -14.67 3.51
N ARG A 42 3.35 -15.53 3.03
CA ARG A 42 3.59 -16.50 1.94
C ARG A 42 2.50 -16.50 0.89
N LYS A 43 1.25 -16.25 1.28
CA LYS A 43 0.10 -16.21 0.38
C LYS A 43 -0.63 -14.88 0.51
N ILE A 44 -0.75 -14.18 -0.62
CA ILE A 44 -1.29 -12.82 -0.70
C ILE A 44 -2.48 -12.81 -1.67
N MET A 45 -3.52 -12.06 -1.32
CA MET A 45 -4.60 -11.66 -2.23
C MET A 45 -4.43 -10.17 -2.54
N ILE A 46 -4.48 -9.81 -3.82
CA ILE A 46 -4.25 -8.43 -4.28
C ILE A 46 -5.47 -7.99 -5.10
N GLY A 47 -5.95 -6.78 -4.86
CA GLY A 47 -7.03 -6.15 -5.61
C GLY A 47 -6.76 -4.66 -5.84
N ILE A 48 -7.44 -4.09 -6.84
CA ILE A 48 -7.44 -2.63 -7.04
C ILE A 48 -8.23 -1.99 -5.90
N ASP A 49 -9.48 -2.40 -5.79
CA ASP A 49 -10.40 -2.10 -4.70
C ASP A 49 -10.52 -3.33 -3.80
N ILE A 50 -10.29 -3.15 -2.51
CA ILE A 50 -10.58 -4.17 -1.48
C ILE A 50 -11.52 -3.52 -0.48
N GLU A 51 -12.81 -3.76 -0.68
CA GLU A 51 -13.84 -3.28 0.22
C GLU A 51 -14.36 -4.45 1.09
N VAL A 52 -15.50 -4.26 1.74
CA VAL A 52 -16.08 -5.26 2.65
C VAL A 52 -16.31 -6.60 1.94
N GLY A 53 -16.75 -6.59 0.67
CA GLY A 53 -17.01 -7.81 -0.09
C GLY A 53 -15.76 -8.66 -0.29
N GLU A 54 -14.67 -8.04 -0.69
CA GLU A 54 -13.38 -8.70 -0.92
C GLU A 54 -12.77 -9.19 0.39
N LEU A 55 -12.92 -8.43 1.49
CA LEU A 55 -12.48 -8.89 2.81
C LEU A 55 -13.24 -10.13 3.29
N LEU A 56 -14.55 -10.23 3.02
CA LEU A 56 -15.32 -11.44 3.32
C LEU A 56 -14.87 -12.64 2.47
N LEU A 57 -14.58 -12.41 1.19
CA LEU A 57 -14.00 -13.42 0.31
C LEU A 57 -12.61 -13.86 0.82
N ALA A 58 -11.77 -12.91 1.23
CA ALA A 58 -10.46 -13.17 1.79
C ALA A 58 -10.53 -14.01 3.07
N ASP A 59 -11.47 -13.72 3.98
CA ASP A 59 -11.67 -14.52 5.19
C ASP A 59 -12.09 -15.96 4.85
N ARG A 60 -12.97 -16.14 3.85
CA ARG A 60 -13.34 -17.47 3.36
C ARG A 60 -12.14 -18.22 2.77
N ILE A 61 -11.36 -17.57 1.92
CA ILE A 61 -10.13 -18.15 1.34
C ILE A 61 -9.13 -18.49 2.45
N ARG A 62 -8.98 -17.63 3.46
CA ARG A 62 -8.10 -17.88 4.61
C ARG A 62 -8.48 -19.18 5.33
N ARG A 63 -9.77 -19.40 5.59
CA ARG A 63 -10.27 -20.59 6.29
C ARG A 63 -10.13 -21.87 5.47
N GLU A 64 -10.36 -21.80 4.15
CA GLU A 64 -10.36 -22.99 3.28
C GLU A 64 -8.97 -23.34 2.73
N LYS A 65 -8.16 -22.34 2.39
CA LYS A 65 -6.90 -22.50 1.63
C LYS A 65 -5.69 -21.84 2.30
N GLY A 66 -5.89 -21.13 3.42
CA GLY A 66 -4.89 -20.25 3.99
C GLY A 66 -4.78 -18.94 3.21
N LEU A 67 -4.43 -17.86 3.92
CA LEU A 67 -4.14 -16.52 3.37
C LEU A 67 -3.47 -15.70 4.47
N ASP A 68 -2.36 -15.03 4.16
CA ASP A 68 -1.58 -14.29 5.17
C ASP A 68 -1.75 -12.78 5.04
N LEU A 69 -2.03 -12.28 3.84
CA LEU A 69 -2.12 -10.85 3.54
C LEU A 69 -3.19 -10.55 2.47
N VAL A 70 -3.90 -9.45 2.67
CA VAL A 70 -4.70 -8.78 1.63
C VAL A 70 -4.05 -7.43 1.33
N LEU A 71 -3.90 -7.09 0.06
CA LEU A 71 -3.35 -5.82 -0.41
C LEU A 71 -4.35 -5.11 -1.32
N SER A 72 -4.70 -3.88 -0.97
CA SER A 72 -5.47 -2.96 -1.82
C SER A 72 -4.53 -2.02 -2.55
N HIS A 73 -4.83 -1.68 -3.80
CA HIS A 73 -4.17 -0.58 -4.49
C HIS A 73 -4.73 0.76 -4.03
N HIS A 74 -6.06 0.90 -4.05
CA HIS A 74 -6.69 2.12 -3.59
C HIS A 74 -6.56 2.25 -2.07
N PRO A 75 -6.25 3.46 -1.59
CA PRO A 75 -6.03 3.68 -0.18
C PRO A 75 -7.35 3.55 0.58
N GLU A 76 -7.27 2.94 1.76
CA GLU A 76 -8.39 2.73 2.66
C GLU A 76 -8.07 3.28 4.05
N GLY A 77 -9.08 3.57 4.84
CA GLY A 77 -8.92 3.98 6.24
C GLY A 77 -7.92 5.11 6.46
N GLU A 78 -6.89 4.88 7.28
CA GLU A 78 -5.86 5.89 7.60
C GLU A 78 -5.06 6.31 6.36
N ALA A 79 -4.77 5.38 5.45
CA ALA A 79 -4.08 5.70 4.21
C ALA A 79 -4.93 6.63 3.33
N LEU A 80 -6.25 6.41 3.26
CA LEU A 80 -7.15 7.29 2.52
C LEU A 80 -7.17 8.72 3.07
N ALA A 81 -7.09 8.87 4.39
CA ALA A 81 -6.95 10.19 5.02
C ALA A 81 -5.64 10.91 4.65
N GLY A 82 -4.60 10.15 4.27
CA GLY A 82 -3.31 10.62 3.76
C GLY A 82 -3.28 10.97 2.27
N LEU A 83 -4.39 10.77 1.54
CA LEU A 83 -4.42 10.96 0.09
C LEU A 83 -4.15 12.42 -0.33
N THR A 84 -4.61 13.40 0.45
CA THR A 84 -4.41 14.81 0.10
C THR A 84 -2.95 15.24 0.11
N GLN A 85 -2.12 14.57 0.91
CA GLN A 85 -0.71 14.89 1.12
C GLN A 85 0.11 14.50 -0.11
N VAL A 86 -0.25 13.40 -0.77
CA VAL A 86 0.44 12.95 -1.99
C VAL A 86 0.04 13.76 -3.23
N MET A 87 -1.11 14.43 -3.22
CA MET A 87 -1.54 15.30 -4.34
C MET A 87 -0.57 16.46 -4.61
N ARG A 88 0.27 16.85 -3.63
CA ARG A 88 1.33 17.85 -3.82
C ARG A 88 2.32 17.48 -4.93
N LEU A 89 2.46 16.19 -5.24
CA LEU A 89 3.22 15.71 -6.38
C LEU A 89 2.82 16.42 -7.69
N GLN A 90 1.54 16.70 -7.89
CA GLN A 90 1.05 17.36 -9.10
C GLN A 90 1.62 18.78 -9.23
N ILE A 91 1.76 19.51 -8.12
CA ILE A 91 2.37 20.85 -8.08
C ILE A 91 3.86 20.74 -8.43
N ASP A 92 4.57 19.77 -7.86
CA ASP A 92 5.99 19.54 -8.16
C ASP A 92 6.22 19.19 -9.63
N ILE A 93 5.34 18.40 -10.23
CA ILE A 93 5.37 18.08 -11.66
C ILE A 93 5.13 19.33 -12.49
N LEU A 94 4.09 20.11 -12.16
CA LEU A 94 3.75 21.33 -12.90
C LEU A 94 4.90 22.35 -12.88
N MET A 95 5.47 22.62 -11.70
CA MET A 95 6.61 23.55 -11.56
C MET A 95 7.84 23.14 -12.39
N ARG A 96 8.00 21.85 -12.69
CA ARG A 96 9.10 21.36 -13.54
C ARG A 96 8.85 21.54 -15.03
N LEU A 97 7.59 21.68 -15.43
CA LEU A 97 7.21 21.84 -16.83
C LEU A 97 7.17 23.30 -17.28
N GLY A 98 7.21 24.26 -16.35
CA GLY A 98 7.18 25.71 -16.61
C GLY A 98 5.77 26.28 -16.53
#